data_AF-A0A809YX40-F1
#
_entry.id   AF-A0A809YX40-F1
#
_cell.length_a   1.000
_cell.length_b   1.000
_cell.length_c   1.000
_cell.angle_alpha   90.00
_cell.angle_beta   90.00
_cell.angle_gamma   90.00
#
_symmetry.space_group_name_H-M   'P 1'
#
loop_
_entity.id
_entity.type
_entity.pdbx_description
1 polymer ?
#
loop_
_entity_poly.entity_id
_entity_poly.type
_entity_poly.pdbx_seq_one_letter_code
_entity_poly.pdbx_strand_id
1 'polypeptide(L)' 'MARRRTTEADIDDLPRYFVWVRGLEGPEPQKWTAMDFGIGDWKRPLVLAFLELPEGERHLPLSALARRYPPPRVETL' A
#
# COMPACT_ATOMS: atom_id res chain seq x y z
N MET A 1 13.10 -2.21 32.94
CA MET A 1 12.55 -2.78 31.70
C MET A 1 11.34 -1.94 31.28
N ALA A 2 11.48 -1.10 30.25
CA ALA A 2 10.43 -0.19 29.84
C ALA A 2 9.38 -0.93 29.00
N ARG A 3 8.18 -1.10 29.55
CA ARG A 3 6.99 -1.57 28.85
C ARG A 3 6.62 -0.49 27.84
N ARG A 4 7.00 -0.65 26.57
CA ARG A 4 6.61 0.28 25.50
C ARG A 4 5.09 0.32 25.47
N ARG A 5 4.54 1.49 25.81
CA ARG A 5 3.14 1.81 25.57
C ARG A 5 2.99 1.88 24.06
N THR A 6 2.43 0.84 23.45
CA THR A 6 1.92 0.88 22.08
C THR A 6 0.81 1.93 22.11
N THR A 7 1.18 3.15 21.74
CA THR A 7 0.33 4.34 21.89
C THR A 7 -0.59 4.35 20.66
N GLU A 8 -1.85 4.73 20.82
CA GLU A 8 -2.86 4.83 19.75
C GLU A 8 -2.37 5.59 18.49
N ALA A 9 -1.31 6.41 18.61
CA ALA A 9 -0.58 7.02 17.51
C ALA A 9 0.02 6.02 16.48
N ASP A 10 0.42 4.81 16.90
CA ASP A 10 0.96 3.79 15.97
C ASP A 10 -0.11 3.28 14.99
N ILE A 11 -1.41 3.37 15.34
CA ILE A 11 -2.51 2.92 14.48
C ILE A 11 -2.80 3.95 13.37
N ASP A 12 -2.60 5.23 13.68
CA ASP A 12 -2.76 6.32 12.72
C ASP A 12 -1.66 6.33 11.65
N ASP A 13 -0.46 5.83 12.00
CA ASP A 13 0.69 5.64 11.11
C ASP A 13 0.67 4.33 10.31
N LEU A 14 -0.32 3.46 10.52
CA LEU A 14 -0.41 2.23 9.73
C LEU A 14 -0.76 2.55 8.27
N PRO A 15 -0.16 1.84 7.30
CA PRO A 15 -0.52 2.00 5.90
C PRO A 15 -2.02 1.75 5.68
N ARG A 16 -2.72 2.79 5.25
CA ARG A 16 -4.17 2.77 4.98
C ARG A 16 -4.49 2.34 3.57
N TYR A 17 -3.52 2.36 2.66
CA TYR A 17 -3.74 2.05 1.26
C TYR A 17 -2.80 0.94 0.80
N PHE A 18 -3.37 0.00 0.06
CA PHE A 18 -2.63 -0.96 -0.74
C PHE A 18 -2.62 -0.47 -2.19
N VAL A 19 -1.45 -0.38 -2.78
CA VAL A 19 -1.26 0.26 -4.08
C VAL A 19 -0.46 -0.66 -4.97
N TRP A 20 -0.94 -0.91 -6.18
CA TRP A 20 -0.15 -1.51 -7.24
C TRP A 20 0.51 -0.40 -8.04
N VAL A 21 1.83 -0.44 -8.12
CA VAL A 21 2.59 0.49 -8.95
C VAL A 21 3.26 -0.22 -10.12
N ARG A 22 3.58 0.51 -11.18
CA ARG A 22 4.34 0.01 -12.31
C ARG A 22 5.80 -0.18 -11.90
N GLY A 23 6.19 -1.43 -11.67
CA GLY A 23 7.58 -1.84 -11.46
C GLY A 23 8.27 -2.18 -12.79
N LEU A 24 9.57 -2.45 -12.72
CA LEU A 24 10.39 -2.82 -13.88
C LEU A 24 10.03 -4.21 -14.44
N GLU A 25 9.68 -5.16 -13.56
CA GLU A 25 9.35 -6.54 -13.93
C GLU A 25 7.84 -6.81 -13.98
N GLY A 26 7.01 -5.82 -13.67
CA GLY A 26 5.56 -5.93 -13.60
C GLY A 26 4.95 -5.08 -12.49
N PRO A 27 3.63 -5.19 -12.27
CA PRO A 27 2.98 -4.51 -11.16
C PRO A 27 3.61 -4.92 -9.82
N GLU A 28 3.99 -3.95 -9.00
CA GLU A 28 4.62 -4.15 -7.70
C GLU A 28 3.66 -3.70 -6.58
N PRO A 29 3.42 -4.54 -5.55
CA PRO A 29 2.51 -4.20 -4.47
C PRO A 29 3.21 -3.33 -3.42
N GLN A 30 2.57 -2.23 -3.03
CA GLN A 30 3.05 -1.28 -2.02
C GLN A 30 1.97 -0.93 -1.01
N LYS A 31 2.39 -0.29 0.09
CA LYS A 31 1.55 0.14 1.19
C LYS A 31 1.82 1.60 1.54
N TRP A 32 0.81 2.45 1.46
CA TRP A 32 0.93 3.88 1.71
C TRP A 32 0.04 4.32 2.88
N THR A 33 0.52 5.24 3.70
CA THR A 33 -0.20 5.79 4.88
C THR A 33 -1.27 6.80 4.48
N ALA A 34 -0.97 7.64 3.49
CA ALA A 34 -1.91 8.53 2.83
C ALA A 34 -1.88 8.30 1.31
N MET A 35 -2.88 8.82 0.59
CA MET A 35 -2.80 8.98 -0.87
C MET A 35 -1.82 10.11 -1.23
N ASP A 36 -0.61 10.06 -0.68
CA ASP A 36 0.50 10.91 -1.07
C ASP A 36 0.95 10.44 -2.44
N PHE A 37 0.30 10.97 -3.47
CA PHE A 37 0.74 10.90 -4.86
C PHE A 37 2.09 11.58 -5.13
N GLY A 38 2.85 11.83 -4.07
CA GLY A 38 4.16 12.47 -4.07
C GLY A 38 4.01 13.97 -4.21
N ILE A 39 4.62 14.69 -3.27
CA ILE A 39 5.13 16.03 -3.50
C ILE A 39 5.92 15.99 -4.82
N GLY A 40 5.36 16.56 -5.89
CA GLY A 40 5.96 16.61 -7.23
C GLY A 40 5.41 15.64 -8.30
N ASP A 41 4.14 15.23 -8.25
CA ASP A 41 3.34 14.59 -9.34
C ASP A 41 3.86 13.27 -9.96
N TRP A 42 5.07 12.84 -9.66
CA TRP A 42 5.76 11.75 -10.36
C TRP A 42 5.27 10.35 -9.98
N LYS A 43 4.58 10.17 -8.85
CA LYS A 43 4.07 8.85 -8.43
C LYS A 43 2.71 8.51 -9.03
N ARG A 44 1.90 9.52 -9.37
CA ARG A 44 0.58 9.33 -10.00
C ARG A 44 0.63 8.47 -11.27
N PRO A 45 1.54 8.72 -12.22
CA PRO A 45 1.66 7.91 -13.44
C PRO A 45 2.09 6.46 -13.19
N LEU A 46 2.68 6.17 -12.01
CA LEU A 46 3.12 4.83 -11.66
C LEU A 46 2.02 4.03 -10.97
N VAL A 47 1.00 4.65 -10.39
CA VAL A 47 -0.09 3.92 -9.72
C VAL A 47 -1.01 3.28 -10.76
N LEU A 48 -1.05 1.95 -10.74
CA LEU A 48 -1.90 1.13 -11.60
C LEU A 48 -3.28 0.90 -10.96
N ALA A 49 -3.31 0.65 -9.65
CA ALA A 49 -4.52 0.49 -8.87
C ALA A 49 -4.26 0.81 -7.40
N PHE A 50 -5.29 1.22 -6.67
CA PHE A 50 -5.21 1.40 -5.23
C PHE A 50 -6.47 0.88 -4.55
N LEU A 51 -6.33 0.48 -3.29
CA LEU A 51 -7.38 0.00 -2.42
C LEU A 51 -7.16 0.56 -1.02
N GLU A 52 -8.21 1.09 -0.41
CA GLU A 52 -8.19 1.42 1.01
C GLU A 52 -8.30 0.14 1.85
N LEU A 53 -7.34 -0.07 2.73
CA LEU A 53 -7.27 -1.24 3.61
C LEU A 53 -8.16 -1.05 4.82
N PRO A 54 -9.12 -1.96 5.06
CA PRO A 54 -9.86 -1.99 6.31
C PRO A 54 -8.90 -2.26 7.48
N GLU A 55 -9.24 -1.78 8.68
CA GLU A 55 -8.34 -1.82 9.84
C GLU A 55 -7.74 -3.21 10.12
N GLY A 56 -8.55 -4.27 9.98
CA GLY A 56 -8.09 -5.66 10.15
C GLY A 56 -7.09 -6.14 9.09
N GLU A 57 -6.95 -5.44 7.97
CA GLU A 57 -6.05 -5.79 6.86
C GLU A 57 -4.78 -4.93 6.81
N ARG A 58 -4.76 -3.78 7.51
CA ARG A 58 -3.60 -2.87 7.56
C ARG A 58 -2.33 -3.53 8.07
N HIS A 59 -2.46 -4.52 8.95
CA HIS A 59 -1.34 -5.29 9.50
C HIS A 59 -0.87 -6.43 8.58
N LEU A 60 -1.63 -6.81 7.56
CA LEU A 60 -1.30 -7.97 6.72
C LEU A 60 -0.07 -7.72 5.85
N PRO A 61 0.83 -8.69 5.65
CA PRO A 61 1.98 -8.51 4.77
C PRO A 61 1.56 -8.32 3.31
N LEU A 62 2.39 -7.64 2.50
CA LEU A 62 2.13 -7.37 1.08
C LEU A 62 1.80 -8.64 0.29
N SER A 63 2.47 -9.76 0.55
CA SER A 63 2.20 -11.03 -0.14
C SER A 63 0.80 -11.58 0.15
N ALA A 64 0.27 -11.36 1.36
CA ALA A 64 -1.10 -11.76 1.70
C ALA A 64 -2.12 -10.84 1.02
N LEU A 65 -1.84 -9.53 0.97
CA LEU A 65 -2.68 -8.57 0.26
C LEU A 65 -2.68 -8.81 -1.25
N ALA A 66 -1.52 -9.06 -1.86
CA ALA A 66 -1.39 -9.36 -3.29
C ALA A 66 -2.13 -10.65 -3.70
N ARG A 67 -2.28 -11.62 -2.78
CA ARG A 67 -3.10 -12.81 -3.00
C ARG A 67 -4.60 -12.53 -2.94
N ARG A 68 -5.02 -11.60 -2.07
CA ARG A 68 -6.44 -11.19 -1.92
C ARG A 68 -6.87 -10.23 -3.04
N TYR A 69 -5.97 -9.33 -3.42
CA TYR A 69 -6.18 -8.26 -4.37
C TYR A 69 -5.12 -8.38 -5.47
N PRO A 70 -5.36 -9.26 -6.47
CA PRO A 70 -4.40 -9.49 -7.55
C PRO A 70 -4.14 -8.19 -8.33
N PRO A 71 -2.97 -8.09 -8.98
CA PRO A 71 -2.64 -6.91 -9.76
C PRO A 71 -3.66 -6.71 -10.89
N PRO A 72 -3.97 -5.46 -11.27
CA PRO A 72 -4.76 -5.20 -12.46
C PRO A 72 -4.07 -5.87 -13.65
N ARG A 73 -4.86 -6.48 -14.55
CA ARG A 73 -4.35 -7.00 -15.82
C ARG A 73 -3.92 -5.79 -16.65
N VAL A 74 -2.67 -5.38 -16.48
CA VAL A 74 -2.06 -4.44 -17.40
C VAL A 74 -1.83 -5.26 -18.66
N GLU A 75 -2.77 -5.19 -19.60
CA GLU A 75 -2.54 -5.71 -20.95
C GLU A 75 -1.31 -4.96 -21.48
N THR A 76 -0.17 -5.64 -21.51
CA THR A 76 0.99 -5.20 -22.28
C THR A 76 0.56 -5.24 -23.74
N LEU A 77 0.05 -4.11 -24.23
CA LEU A 77 -0.12 -3.81 -25.65
C LEU A 77 1.24 -3.76 -26.35
#